data_AF-U5C2H4-F1
#
_entry.id   AF-U5C2H4-F1
#
_cell.length_a   1.000
_cell.length_b   1.000
_cell.length_c   1.000
_cell.angle_alpha   90.00
_cell.angle_beta   90.00
_cell.angle_gamma   90.00
#
_symmetry.space_group_name_H-M   'P 1'
#
loop_
_entity.id
_entity.type
_entity.pdbx_description
1 polymer ?
#
loop_
_entity_poly.entity_id
_entity_poly.type
_entity_poly.pdbx_seq_one_letter_code
_entity_poly.pdbx_strand_id
1 'polypeptide(L)'
;MKIASGSIVGVSSNYAEFNQFYKKNYNSNIDLLINPELLSTNTEIATLSALWFFQNKVLNSVKIDNKTNVEDVTLKINGGVNGLEHRTSLFYKTLEFIKCL
;
A
#
# COMPACT_ATOMS: atom_id res chain seq x y z
N MET A 1 7.07 -4.11 0.31
CA MET A 1 6.09 -3.40 1.18
C MET A 1 5.57 -4.43 2.16
N LYS A 2 5.99 -4.40 3.43
CA LYS A 2 5.47 -5.31 4.46
C LYS A 2 4.08 -4.82 4.88
N ILE A 3 3.07 -5.16 4.08
CA ILE A 3 1.66 -4.99 4.47
C ILE A 3 1.24 -6.04 5.50
N ALA A 4 1.99 -7.13 5.62
CA ALA A 4 1.86 -8.10 6.70
C ALA A 4 3.19 -8.85 6.87
N SER A 5 3.85 -8.69 8.01
CA SER A 5 4.66 -9.78 8.56
C SER A 5 4.24 -9.92 10.01
N GLY A 6 3.62 -11.06 10.31
CA GLY A 6 2.95 -11.35 11.57
C GLY A 6 3.81 -11.11 12.79
N SER A 7 3.20 -10.51 13.80
CA SER A 7 3.54 -10.70 15.20
C SER A 7 2.22 -10.72 15.95
N ILE A 8 2.03 -11.77 16.75
CA ILE A 8 0.77 -12.15 17.43
C ILE A 8 0.51 -11.24 18.65
N VAL A 9 0.94 -9.99 18.58
CA VAL A 9 0.71 -8.95 19.59
C VAL A 9 0.57 -7.63 18.82
N GLY A 10 -0.69 -7.21 18.61
CA GLY A 10 -1.04 -5.98 17.90
C GLY A 10 -1.13 -6.14 16.39
N VAL A 11 -2.30 -6.58 15.91
CA VAL A 11 -2.67 -6.43 14.49
C VAL A 11 -2.39 -4.97 14.09
N SER A 12 -1.52 -4.74 13.10
CA SER A 12 -1.22 -3.37 12.67
C SER A 12 -2.53 -2.68 12.30
N SER A 13 -2.72 -1.43 12.73
CA SER A 13 -4.00 -0.70 12.54
C SER A 13 -4.47 -0.75 11.08
N ASN A 14 -3.53 -0.62 10.14
CA ASN A 14 -3.79 -0.69 8.71
C ASN A 14 -4.41 -2.03 8.27
N TYR A 15 -4.03 -3.14 8.90
CA TYR A 15 -4.55 -4.45 8.51
C TYR A 15 -5.99 -4.66 8.98
N ALA A 16 -6.29 -4.24 10.21
CA ALA A 16 -7.66 -4.24 10.72
C ALA A 16 -8.56 -3.27 9.93
N GLU A 17 -8.06 -2.08 9.61
CA GLU A 17 -8.78 -1.09 8.80
C GLU A 17 -9.04 -1.60 7.37
N PHE A 18 -8.06 -2.23 6.72
CA PHE A 18 -8.26 -2.83 5.41
C PHE A 18 -9.24 -4.00 5.45
N ASN A 19 -9.20 -4.86 6.48
CA ASN A 19 -10.19 -5.93 6.66
C ASN A 19 -11.62 -5.37 6.73
N GLN A 20 -11.83 -4.31 7.51
CA GLN A 20 -13.14 -3.65 7.61
C GLN A 20 -13.58 -3.06 6.27
N PHE A 21 -12.67 -2.39 5.57
CA PHE A 21 -12.94 -1.85 4.23
C PHE A 21 -13.31 -2.97 3.24
N TYR A 22 -12.57 -4.08 3.23
CA TYR A 22 -12.81 -5.19 2.30
C TYR A 22 -14.16 -5.86 2.57
N LYS A 23 -14.48 -6.15 3.84
CA LYS A 23 -15.76 -6.75 4.26
C LYS A 23 -16.95 -5.87 3.88
N LYS A 24 -16.81 -4.55 4.02
CA LYS A 24 -17.87 -3.58 3.73
C LYS A 24 -18.14 -3.44 2.23
N ASN A 25 -17.11 -3.48 1.39
CA ASN A 25 -17.22 -3.08 -0.02
C ASN A 25 -17.15 -4.23 -1.03
N TYR A 26 -16.61 -5.40 -0.64
CA TYR A 26 -16.35 -6.51 -1.56
C TYR A 26 -16.97 -7.82 -1.11
N ASN A 27 -16.56 -8.35 0.05
CA ASN A 27 -17.05 -9.64 0.53
C ASN A 27 -17.03 -9.72 2.06
N SER A 28 -18.21 -9.67 2.67
CA SER A 28 -18.39 -9.71 4.13
C SER A 28 -18.05 -11.07 4.77
N ASN A 29 -17.98 -12.15 3.99
CA ASN A 29 -17.69 -13.50 4.47
C ASN A 29 -16.19 -13.80 4.57
N ILE A 30 -15.34 -12.97 3.98
CA ILE A 30 -13.88 -13.11 4.07
C ILE A 30 -13.38 -12.29 5.25
N ASP A 31 -12.70 -12.94 6.20
CA ASP A 31 -12.00 -12.27 7.28
C ASP A 31 -10.49 -12.42 7.12
N LEU A 32 -9.83 -11.31 6.78
CA LEU A 32 -8.38 -11.26 6.55
C LEU A 32 -7.61 -11.31 7.87
N LEU A 33 -8.25 -11.04 9.02
CA LEU A 33 -7.60 -11.23 10.32
C LEU A 33 -7.47 -12.70 10.69
N ILE A 34 -8.38 -13.53 10.17
CA ILE A 34 -8.38 -14.99 10.35
C ILE A 34 -7.57 -15.67 9.25
N ASN A 35 -7.61 -15.15 8.02
CA ASN A 35 -6.96 -15.73 6.84
C ASN A 35 -5.93 -14.76 6.23
N PRO A 36 -4.84 -14.43 6.96
CA PRO A 36 -3.97 -13.35 6.56
C PRO A 36 -3.13 -13.63 5.30
N GLU A 37 -2.94 -14.91 4.98
CA GLU A 37 -2.25 -15.39 3.78
C GLU A 37 -2.96 -14.98 2.49
N LEU A 38 -4.25 -14.61 2.54
CA LEU A 38 -4.96 -14.10 1.36
C LEU A 38 -4.34 -12.82 0.81
N LEU A 39 -3.67 -12.00 1.64
CA LEU A 39 -2.92 -10.83 1.15
C LEU A 39 -1.73 -11.18 0.24
N SER A 40 -1.14 -12.37 0.39
CA SER A 40 0.03 -12.78 -0.38
C SER A 40 -0.29 -13.82 -1.45
N THR A 41 -1.41 -14.52 -1.33
CA THR A 41 -1.81 -15.61 -2.23
C THR A 41 -2.93 -15.24 -3.19
N ASN A 42 -3.77 -14.26 -2.85
CA ASN A 42 -4.85 -13.78 -3.71
C ASN A 42 -4.47 -12.44 -4.35
N THR A 43 -4.24 -12.44 -5.66
CA THR A 43 -3.80 -11.27 -6.43
C THR A 43 -4.76 -10.08 -6.36
N GLU A 44 -6.07 -10.34 -6.34
CA GLU A 44 -7.08 -9.27 -6.27
C GLU A 44 -7.01 -8.59 -4.90
N ILE A 45 -7.05 -9.37 -3.81
CA ILE A 45 -6.96 -8.86 -2.44
C ILE A 45 -5.63 -8.14 -2.21
N ALA A 46 -4.53 -8.68 -2.72
CA ALA A 46 -3.21 -8.06 -2.66
C ALA A 46 -3.21 -6.68 -3.35
N THR A 47 -3.72 -6.61 -4.59
CA THR A 47 -3.81 -5.36 -5.36
C THR A 47 -4.69 -4.34 -4.67
N LEU A 48 -5.88 -4.74 -4.22
CA LEU A 48 -6.81 -3.86 -3.51
C LEU A 48 -6.19 -3.32 -2.21
N SER A 49 -5.44 -4.14 -1.47
CA SER A 49 -4.76 -3.70 -0.24
C SER A 49 -3.71 -2.63 -0.52
N ALA A 50 -2.94 -2.78 -1.60
CA ALA A 50 -1.91 -1.83 -1.99
C ALA A 50 -2.53 -0.49 -2.41
N LEU A 51 -3.57 -0.53 -3.24
CA LEU A 51 -4.29 0.67 -3.69
C LEU A 51 -5.00 1.37 -2.52
N TRP A 52 -5.66 0.61 -1.65
CA TRP A 52 -6.32 1.15 -0.46
C TRP A 52 -5.31 1.85 0.47
N PHE A 53 -4.17 1.22 0.74
CA PHE A 53 -3.13 1.83 1.57
C PHE A 53 -2.60 3.11 0.92
N PHE A 54 -2.29 3.06 -0.38
CA PHE A 54 -1.78 4.22 -1.09
C PHE A 54 -2.77 5.39 -1.07
N GLN A 55 -4.05 5.14 -1.33
CA GLN A 55 -5.08 6.18 -1.24
C GLN A 55 -5.18 6.76 0.18
N ASN A 56 -5.36 5.90 1.18
CA ASN A 56 -5.77 6.35 2.52
C ASN A 56 -4.61 6.84 3.38
N LYS A 57 -3.39 6.34 3.15
CA LYS A 57 -2.23 6.64 3.98
C LYS A 57 -1.22 7.54 3.28
N VAL A 58 -1.21 7.55 1.94
CA VAL A 58 -0.32 8.41 1.15
C VAL A 58 -1.10 9.57 0.55
N LEU A 59 -1.97 9.33 -0.43
CA LEU A 59 -2.63 10.41 -1.19
C LEU A 59 -3.51 11.32 -0.34
N ASN A 60 -4.16 10.79 0.69
CA ASN A 60 -4.95 11.62 1.62
C ASN A 60 -4.08 12.42 2.61
N SER A 61 -2.79 12.10 2.73
CA SER A 61 -1.87 12.74 3.70
C SER A 61 -0.84 13.68 3.07
N VAL A 62 -0.77 13.73 1.73
CA VAL A 62 0.07 14.66 0.96
C VAL A 62 -0.67 15.17 -0.26
N LYS A 63 -0.47 16.44 -0.59
CA LYS A 63 -0.88 16.98 -1.88
C LYS A 63 0.16 16.57 -2.92
N ILE A 64 -0.23 15.75 -3.88
CA ILE A 64 0.64 15.38 -5.02
C ILE A 64 0.57 16.48 -6.08
N ASP A 65 1.72 17.00 -6.46
CA ASP A 65 1.89 17.97 -7.53
C ASP A 65 3.21 17.77 -8.28
N ASN A 66 3.54 18.68 -9.20
CA ASN A 66 4.76 18.60 -10.02
C ASN A 66 6.07 18.79 -9.24
N LYS A 67 6.01 19.14 -7.95
CA LYS A 67 7.18 19.23 -7.06
C LYS A 67 7.34 17.99 -6.18
N THR A 68 6.33 17.12 -6.14
CA THR A 68 6.38 15.89 -5.35
C THR A 68 7.39 14.93 -5.96
N ASN A 69 8.36 14.49 -5.16
CA ASN A 69 9.40 13.57 -5.59
C ASN A 69 9.21 12.17 -4.96
N VAL A 70 10.03 11.21 -5.40
CA VAL A 70 9.96 9.81 -4.93
C VAL A 70 10.27 9.68 -3.45
N GLU A 71 11.12 10.55 -2.89
CA GLU A 71 11.47 10.55 -1.48
C GLU A 71 10.28 10.95 -0.61
N ASP A 72 9.54 12.02 -0.98
CA ASP A 72 8.35 12.48 -0.27
C ASP A 72 7.34 11.34 -0.07
N VAL A 73 7.09 10.58 -1.14
CA VAL A 73 6.19 9.42 -1.13
C VAL A 73 6.79 8.25 -0.34
N THR A 74 8.10 8.01 -0.46
CA THR A 74 8.80 6.92 0.26
C THR A 74 8.73 7.12 1.77
N LEU A 75 8.94 8.35 2.25
CA LEU A 75 8.82 8.72 3.66
C LEU A 75 7.41 8.44 4.20
N LYS A 76 6.36 8.69 3.41
CA LYS A 76 4.98 8.40 3.81
C LYS A 76 4.68 6.90 3.89
N ILE A 77 5.28 6.10 3.00
CA ILE A 77 5.07 4.65 2.99
C ILE A 77 5.83 3.96 4.13
N ASN A 78 7.08 4.36 4.37
CA ASN A 78 8.01 3.62 5.23
C ASN A 78 8.42 4.35 6.52
N GLY A 79 8.07 5.63 6.70
CA GLY A 79 8.57 6.46 7.81
C GLY A 79 10.06 6.80 7.70
N GLY A 80 10.70 6.51 6.57
CA GLY A 80 12.13 6.68 6.33
C GLY A 80 12.50 6.35 4.88
N VAL A 81 13.79 6.46 4.53
CA VAL A 81 14.30 6.33 3.15
C VAL A 81 14.67 4.89 2.76
N ASN A 82 14.24 3.90 3.52
CA ASN A 82 14.55 2.49 3.24
C ASN A 82 14.00 2.07 1.87
N GLY A 83 14.90 1.69 0.96
CA GLY A 83 14.59 1.31 -0.42
C GLY A 83 14.39 2.48 -1.38
N LEU A 84 14.74 3.72 -1.00
CA LEU A 84 14.57 4.91 -1.82
C LEU A 84 15.23 4.77 -3.21
N GLU A 85 16.50 4.36 -3.25
CA GLU A 85 17.24 4.19 -4.51
C GLU A 85 16.50 3.25 -5.50
N HIS A 86 16.06 2.10 -4.99
CA HIS A 86 15.33 1.14 -5.81
C HIS A 86 13.97 1.68 -6.29
N ARG A 87 13.24 2.40 -5.43
CA ARG A 87 11.96 3.03 -5.80
C ARG A 87 12.16 4.13 -6.85
N THR A 88 13.22 4.91 -6.72
CA THR A 88 13.61 5.93 -7.70
C THR A 88 13.93 5.32 -9.05
N SER A 89 14.71 4.23 -9.07
CA SER A 89 15.00 3.48 -10.31
C SER A 89 13.73 2.96 -10.99
N LEU A 90 12.80 2.35 -10.22
CA LEU A 90 11.53 1.86 -10.76
C LEU A 90 10.64 3.00 -11.29
N PHE A 91 10.59 4.13 -10.57
CA PHE A 91 9.80 5.28 -10.99
C PHE A 91 10.25 5.81 -12.35
N TYR A 92 11.54 6.11 -12.51
CA TYR A 92 12.07 6.63 -13.77
C TYR A 92 11.97 5.61 -14.91
N LYS A 93 12.23 4.32 -14.64
CA LYS A 93 12.00 3.26 -15.62
C LYS A 93 10.54 3.22 -16.08
N THR A 94 9.59 3.45 -15.18
CA THR A 94 8.16 3.43 -15.52
C THR A 94 7.75 4.64 -16.36
N LEU A 95 8.34 5.82 -16.11
CA LEU A 95 8.09 7.03 -16.90
C LEU A 95 8.51 6.88 -18.37
N GLU A 96 9.42 5.98 -18.70
CA GLU A 96 9.74 5.64 -20.11
C GLU A 96 8.54 5.08 -20.87
N PHE A 97 7.59 4.45 -20.15
CA PHE A 97 6.42 3.79 -20.74
C PHE A 97 5.11 4.57 -20.52
N ILE A 98 5.06 5.43 -19.50
CA ILE A 98 3.89 6.26 -19.20
C ILE A 98 4.07 7.65 -19.81
N LYS A 99 3.43 7.88 -20.94
CA LYS A 99 3.27 9.23 -21.50
C LYS A 99 2.13 9.92 -20.76
N CYS A 100 2.46 10.79 -19.82
CA CYS A 100 1.49 11.71 -19.25
C CYS A 100 0.96 12.61 -20.38
N LEU A 101 -0.35 12.54 -20.63
CA LEU A 101 -1.05 13.39 -21.61
C LEU A 101 -1.28 14.79 -21.05
#